data_AF-A0A7S0HXX0-F1
#
_entry.id   AF-A0A7S0HXX0-F1
#
_cell.length_a   1.000
_cell.length_b   1.000
_cell.length_c   1.000
_cell.angle_alpha   90.00
_cell.angle_beta   90.00
_cell.angle_gamma   90.00
#
_symmetry.space_group_name_H-M   'P 1'
#
loop_
_entity.id
_entity.type
_entity.pdbx_description
1 polymer ?
#
loop_
_entity_poly.entity_id
_entity_poly.type
_entity_poly.pdbx_seq_one_letter_code
_entity_poly.pdbx_strand_id
1 'polypeptide(L)'
;SQFDVASDAFSTLRDLLVTHKKTVAAFLEQDFDFFFRTYSTLLTSDSYVTKRQALRLLGDILLDRNNYKVMTRYISEPEHLKIMMNLLRTKEKAIRNDAFHIFKVFVVNPNKGEKNSEHLAQEQGEVGHLHDKISRRGGG
;
A
#
# COMPACT_ATOMS: atom_id res chain seq x y z
N SER A 1 -27.35 1.21 -7.55
CA SER A 1 -27.21 0.20 -6.48
C SER A 1 -26.26 0.75 -5.41
N GLN A 2 -26.16 0.12 -4.22
CA GLN A 2 -25.19 0.53 -3.18
C GLN A 2 -23.73 0.43 -3.67
N PHE A 3 -23.45 -0.49 -4.59
CA PHE A 3 -22.16 -0.62 -5.24
C PHE A 3 -21.83 0.57 -6.14
N ASP A 4 -22.77 1.02 -6.99
CA ASP A 4 -22.54 2.14 -7.91
C ASP A 4 -22.23 3.44 -7.13
N VAL A 5 -22.96 3.68 -6.04
CA VAL A 5 -22.73 4.83 -5.15
C VAL A 5 -21.35 4.75 -4.49
N ALA A 6 -20.94 3.58 -4.00
CA ALA A 6 -19.62 3.40 -3.40
C ALA A 6 -18.48 3.58 -4.42
N SER A 7 -18.68 3.10 -5.66
CA SER A 7 -17.69 3.25 -6.74
C SER A 7 -17.55 4.70 -7.18
N ASP A 8 -18.66 5.44 -7.28
CA ASP A 8 -18.66 6.86 -7.62
C ASP A 8 -18.02 7.71 -6.52
N ALA A 9 -18.37 7.42 -5.25
CA ALA A 9 -17.75 8.05 -4.09
C ALA A 9 -16.23 7.80 -4.04
N PHE A 10 -15.78 6.57 -4.33
CA PHE A 10 -14.34 6.25 -4.37
C PHE A 10 -13.64 6.98 -5.52
N SER A 11 -14.29 7.11 -6.68
CA SER A 11 -13.74 7.84 -7.84
C SER A 11 -13.54 9.31 -7.48
N THR A 12 -14.53 9.93 -6.83
CA THR A 12 -14.43 11.29 -6.29
C THR A 12 -13.29 11.42 -5.27
N LEU A 13 -13.18 10.48 -4.33
CA LEU A 13 -12.09 10.47 -3.35
C LEU A 13 -10.72 10.39 -4.03
N ARG A 14 -10.57 9.51 -5.03
CA ARG A 14 -9.34 9.38 -5.81
C ARG A 14 -8.99 10.69 -6.47
N ASP A 15 -9.93 11.31 -7.17
CA ASP A 15 -9.68 12.56 -7.89
C ASP A 15 -9.26 13.68 -6.95
N LEU A 16 -9.88 13.80 -5.77
CA LEU A 16 -9.47 14.75 -4.73
C LEU A 16 -8.02 14.52 -4.27
N LEU A 17 -7.61 13.26 -4.09
CA LEU A 17 -6.29 12.89 -3.57
C LEU A 17 -5.19 12.84 -4.63
N VAL A 18 -5.53 12.85 -5.92
CA VAL A 18 -4.52 12.75 -6.99
C VAL A 18 -4.48 13.92 -7.97
N THR A 19 -5.42 14.87 -7.90
CA THR A 19 -5.44 16.01 -8.85
C THR A 19 -4.48 17.12 -8.41
N HIS A 20 -4.69 17.71 -7.24
CA HIS A 20 -3.93 18.87 -6.77
C HIS A 20 -2.76 18.46 -5.85
N LYS A 21 -1.75 17.82 -6.45
CA LYS A 21 -0.66 17.12 -5.74
C LYS A 21 -0.01 17.88 -4.58
N LYS A 22 0.31 19.17 -4.76
CA LYS A 22 0.94 19.98 -3.70
C LYS A 22 0.01 20.24 -2.52
N THR A 23 -1.25 20.57 -2.80
CA THR A 23 -2.27 20.80 -1.78
C THR A 23 -2.56 19.52 -1.01
N VAL A 24 -2.67 18.40 -1.73
CA VAL A 24 -2.86 17.09 -1.10
C VAL A 24 -1.67 16.70 -0.25
N ALA A 25 -0.44 16.92 -0.70
CA ALA A 25 0.76 16.65 0.09
C ALA A 25 0.73 17.42 1.43
N ALA A 26 0.41 18.72 1.39
CA ALA A 26 0.29 19.53 2.59
C ALA A 26 -0.80 19.02 3.55
N PHE A 27 -1.98 18.67 3.01
CA PHE A 27 -3.07 18.08 3.78
C PHE A 27 -2.67 16.74 4.43
N LEU A 28 -2.08 15.82 3.65
CA LEU A 28 -1.66 14.51 4.14
C LEU A 28 -0.53 14.59 5.18
N GLU A 29 0.37 15.57 5.07
CA GLU A 29 1.40 15.82 6.09
C GLU A 29 0.78 16.34 7.39
N GLN A 30 -0.16 17.28 7.30
CA GLN A 30 -0.81 17.92 8.45
C GLN A 30 -1.74 16.95 9.20
N ASP A 31 -2.57 16.20 8.47
CA ASP A 31 -3.62 15.33 9.03
C ASP A 31 -3.24 13.85 9.01
N PHE A 32 -1.95 13.54 8.90
CA PHE A 32 -1.40 12.21 8.67
C PHE A 32 -2.05 11.12 9.53
N ASP A 33 -2.04 11.29 10.86
CA ASP A 33 -2.49 10.27 11.81
C ASP A 33 -3.98 9.98 11.67
N PHE A 34 -4.79 11.03 11.49
CA PHE A 34 -6.22 10.89 11.30
C PHE A 34 -6.53 10.23 9.96
N PHE A 35 -5.88 10.70 8.90
CA PHE A 35 -6.09 10.20 7.55
C PHE A 35 -5.71 8.73 7.45
N PHE A 36 -4.48 8.33 7.81
CA PHE A 36 -4.02 6.96 7.62
C PHE A 36 -4.63 5.96 8.60
N ARG A 37 -5.04 6.39 9.80
CA ARG A 37 -5.89 5.56 10.67
C ARG A 37 -7.22 5.23 10.00
N THR A 38 -7.88 6.24 9.42
CA THR A 38 -9.15 6.05 8.70
C THR A 38 -8.92 5.22 7.42
N TYR A 39 -7.89 5.54 6.66
CA TYR A 39 -7.55 4.87 5.40
C TYR A 39 -7.24 3.39 5.58
N SER A 40 -6.62 3.02 6.71
CA SER A 40 -6.31 1.62 7.03
C SER A 40 -7.57 0.74 7.09
N THR A 41 -8.73 1.30 7.45
CA THR A 41 -10.02 0.57 7.42
C THR A 41 -10.44 0.17 6.00
N LEU A 42 -10.03 0.93 4.97
CA LEU A 42 -10.28 0.58 3.57
C LEU A 42 -9.38 -0.58 3.13
N LEU A 43 -8.11 -0.59 3.58
CA LEU A 43 -7.14 -1.65 3.29
C LEU A 43 -7.49 -2.98 3.97
N THR A 44 -8.18 -2.93 5.11
CA THR A 44 -8.62 -4.12 5.86
C THR A 44 -10.09 -4.48 5.63
N SER A 45 -10.82 -3.74 4.79
CA SER A 45 -12.22 -3.99 4.46
C SER A 45 -12.46 -5.41 3.92
N ASP A 46 -13.61 -6.01 4.24
CA ASP A 46 -14.04 -7.29 3.65
C ASP A 46 -14.42 -7.16 2.17
N SER A 47 -14.74 -5.94 1.72
CA SER A 47 -15.02 -5.66 0.31
C SER A 47 -13.75 -5.77 -0.52
N TYR A 48 -13.68 -6.80 -1.36
CA TYR A 48 -12.58 -7.01 -2.31
C TYR A 48 -12.31 -5.76 -3.18
N VAL A 49 -13.37 -5.16 -3.71
CA VAL A 49 -13.27 -4.00 -4.61
C VAL A 49 -12.70 -2.80 -3.86
N THR A 50 -13.25 -2.49 -2.67
CA THR A 50 -12.77 -1.39 -1.82
C THR A 50 -11.30 -1.57 -1.46
N LYS A 51 -10.93 -2.77 -0.99
CA LYS A 51 -9.54 -3.10 -0.64
C LYS A 51 -8.60 -2.91 -1.82
N ARG A 52 -9.00 -3.38 -3.00
CA ARG A 52 -8.16 -3.29 -4.21
C ARG A 52 -7.99 -1.86 -4.69
N GLN A 53 -9.07 -1.09 -4.71
CA GLN A 53 -9.03 0.32 -5.10
C GLN A 53 -8.20 1.15 -4.11
N ALA A 54 -8.34 0.90 -2.80
CA ALA A 54 -7.54 1.54 -1.77
C ALA A 54 -6.05 1.21 -1.89
N LEU A 55 -5.67 -0.05 -2.17
CA LEU A 55 -4.27 -0.39 -2.38
C LEU A 55 -3.64 0.37 -3.56
N ARG A 56 -4.34 0.45 -4.68
CA ARG A 56 -3.85 1.18 -5.86
C ARG A 56 -3.68 2.67 -5.58
N LEU A 57 -4.67 3.28 -4.94
CA LEU A 57 -4.61 4.68 -4.56
C LEU A 57 -3.49 4.95 -3.54
N LEU A 58 -3.26 4.05 -2.58
CA LEU A 58 -2.13 4.16 -1.67
C LEU A 58 -0.79 4.13 -2.42
N GLY A 59 -0.66 3.24 -3.41
CA GLY A 59 0.50 3.22 -4.31
C GLY A 59 0.69 4.56 -5.03
N ASP A 60 -0.37 5.12 -5.61
CA ASP A 60 -0.35 6.42 -6.29
C ASP A 60 0.06 7.56 -5.34
N ILE A 61 -0.38 7.52 -4.08
CA ILE A 61 -0.04 8.52 -3.06
C ILE A 61 1.43 8.40 -2.65
N LEU A 62 1.90 7.20 -2.30
CA LEU A 62 3.25 7.00 -1.75
C LEU A 62 4.35 7.17 -2.80
N LEU A 63 4.06 6.92 -4.07
CA LEU A 63 5.03 7.05 -5.16
C LEU A 63 5.09 8.47 -5.77
N ASP A 64 4.21 9.38 -5.34
CA ASP A 64 4.23 10.77 -5.79
C ASP A 64 5.39 11.54 -5.13
N ARG A 65 6.21 12.20 -5.95
CA ARG A 65 7.35 13.00 -5.47
C ARG A 65 6.98 14.12 -4.49
N ASN A 66 5.77 14.67 -4.60
CA ASN A 66 5.31 15.72 -3.68
C ASN A 66 5.01 15.14 -2.28
N ASN A 67 4.74 13.84 -2.20
CA ASN A 67 4.41 13.13 -0.97
C ASN A 67 5.63 12.47 -0.31
N TYR A 68 6.86 12.86 -0.66
CA TYR A 68 8.07 12.22 -0.13
C TYR A 68 8.10 12.15 1.40
N LYS A 69 7.71 13.23 2.10
CA LYS A 69 7.65 13.27 3.57
C LYS A 69 6.57 12.34 4.11
N VAL A 70 5.39 12.35 3.50
CA VAL A 70 4.28 11.44 3.82
C VAL A 70 4.73 9.99 3.66
N MET A 71 5.34 9.65 2.54
CA MET A 71 5.84 8.31 2.26
C MET A 71 6.90 7.88 3.26
N THR A 72 7.87 8.75 3.56
CA THR A 72 8.93 8.47 4.53
C THR A 72 8.36 8.17 5.92
N ARG A 73 7.37 8.97 6.37
CA ARG A 73 6.67 8.73 7.64
C ARG A 73 5.88 7.43 7.60
N TYR A 74 5.09 7.20 6.55
CA TYR A 74 4.27 5.99 6.38
C TYR A 74 5.09 4.71 6.50
N ILE A 75 6.24 4.63 5.82
CA ILE A 75 7.09 3.42 5.85
C ILE A 75 7.94 3.28 7.12
N SER A 76 7.99 4.31 7.96
CA SER A 76 8.65 4.25 9.26
C SER A 76 7.81 3.54 10.32
N GLU A 77 6.48 3.52 10.15
CA GLU A 77 5.52 3.01 11.13
C GLU A 77 5.31 1.48 11.01
N PRO A 78 5.56 0.70 12.08
CA PRO A 78 5.45 -0.76 12.05
C PRO A 78 4.06 -1.30 11.71
N GLU A 79 2.99 -0.61 12.13
CA GLU A 79 1.62 -1.04 11.86
C GLU A 79 1.29 -1.03 10.36
N HIS A 80 1.80 -0.04 9.61
CA HIS A 80 1.63 -0.01 8.15
C HIS A 80 2.35 -1.19 7.47
N LEU A 81 3.55 -1.54 7.93
CA LEU A 81 4.27 -2.71 7.44
C LEU A 81 3.49 -3.99 7.70
N LYS A 82 2.95 -4.14 8.92
CA LYS A 82 2.14 -5.30 9.32
C LYS A 82 0.90 -5.46 8.43
N ILE A 83 0.21 -4.36 8.09
CA ILE A 83 -0.91 -4.40 7.12
C ILE A 83 -0.43 -4.93 5.77
N MET A 84 0.67 -4.39 5.23
CA MET A 84 1.21 -4.85 3.94
C MET A 84 1.61 -6.33 3.97
N MET A 85 2.26 -6.79 5.03
CA MET A 85 2.65 -8.20 5.19
C MET A 85 1.44 -9.14 5.27
N ASN A 86 0.36 -8.72 5.94
CA ASN A 86 -0.88 -9.49 5.96
C ASN A 86 -1.52 -9.57 4.57
N LEU A 87 -1.52 -8.46 3.83
CA LEU A 87 -2.07 -8.41 2.47
C LEU A 87 -1.28 -9.30 1.48
N LEU A 88 0.03 -9.44 1.68
CA LEU A 88 0.87 -10.40 0.92
C LEU A 88 0.50 -11.87 1.17
N ARG A 89 -0.18 -12.20 2.27
CA ARG A 89 -0.61 -13.56 2.62
C ARG A 89 -2.03 -13.90 2.17
N THR A 90 -2.72 -12.95 1.55
CA THR A 90 -4.11 -13.15 1.06
C THR A 90 -4.18 -14.18 -0.07
N LYS A 91 -5.33 -14.82 -0.28
CA LYS A 91 -5.54 -15.79 -1.37
C LYS A 91 -5.68 -15.12 -2.74
N GLU A 92 -6.10 -13.86 -2.76
CA GLU A 92 -6.34 -13.06 -3.95
C GLU A 92 -5.02 -12.58 -4.58
N LYS A 93 -4.62 -13.20 -5.70
CA LYS A 93 -3.38 -12.83 -6.44
C LYS A 93 -3.28 -11.34 -6.75
N ALA A 94 -4.40 -10.77 -7.15
CA ALA A 94 -4.60 -9.34 -7.38
C ALA A 94 -4.15 -8.45 -6.20
N ILE A 95 -4.62 -8.77 -4.99
CA ILE A 95 -4.32 -8.01 -3.77
C ILE A 95 -2.85 -8.19 -3.40
N ARG A 96 -2.34 -9.43 -3.46
CA ARG A 96 -0.91 -9.71 -3.20
C ARG A 96 0.00 -8.89 -4.12
N ASN A 97 -0.32 -8.83 -5.42
CA ASN A 97 0.47 -8.07 -6.37
C ASN A 97 0.47 -6.58 -6.05
N ASP A 98 -0.71 -5.99 -5.83
CA ASP A 98 -0.83 -4.56 -5.51
C ASP A 98 -0.11 -4.23 -4.18
N ALA A 99 -0.23 -5.08 -3.15
CA ALA A 99 0.48 -4.94 -1.88
C ALA A 99 2.01 -5.09 -2.03
N PHE A 100 2.48 -5.98 -2.90
CA PHE A 100 3.91 -6.16 -3.15
C PHE A 100 4.56 -4.90 -3.76
N HIS A 101 3.84 -4.17 -4.61
CA HIS A 101 4.35 -2.91 -5.15
C HIS A 101 4.63 -1.88 -4.04
N ILE A 102 3.74 -1.80 -3.05
CA ILE A 102 3.89 -0.92 -1.89
C ILE A 102 4.98 -1.44 -0.94
N PHE A 103 5.02 -2.76 -0.71
CA PHE A 103 6.03 -3.39 0.15
C PHE A 103 7.46 -3.08 -0.31
N LYS A 104 7.72 -3.02 -1.62
CA LYS A 104 9.04 -2.61 -2.14
C LYS A 104 9.48 -1.24 -1.63
N VAL A 105 8.55 -0.30 -1.42
CA VAL A 105 8.85 1.05 -0.88
C VAL A 105 9.35 0.97 0.56
N PHE A 106 8.82 0.04 1.36
CA PHE A 106 9.30 -0.18 2.74
C PHE A 106 10.75 -0.69 2.77
N VAL A 107 11.13 -1.51 1.80
CA VAL A 107 12.46 -2.12 1.77
C VAL A 107 13.51 -1.19 1.18
N VAL A 108 13.13 -0.33 0.23
CA VAL A 108 14.02 0.67 -0.36
C VAL A 108 14.26 1.88 0.57
N ASN A 109 13.67 1.90 1.78
CA ASN A 109 13.77 3.01 2.73
C ASN A 109 15.23 3.42 3.00
N PRO A 110 15.69 4.57 2.47
CA PRO A 110 17.08 4.98 2.57
C PRO A 110 17.49 5.46 3.98
N ASN A 111 16.51 5.70 4.87
CA ASN A 111 16.75 6.15 6.25
C ASN A 111 16.91 4.99 7.26
N LYS A 112 16.62 3.75 6.85
CA LYS A 112 16.87 2.55 7.68
C LYS A 112 18.21 1.94 7.25
N GLY A 113 19.30 2.47 7.83
CA GLY A 113 20.67 2.02 7.57
C GLY A 113 20.86 0.50 7.68
N GLU A 114 21.88 0.03 6.95
CA GLU A 114 22.34 -1.33 6.61
C GLU A 114 21.92 -2.54 7.48
N LYS A 115 21.62 -2.39 8.77
CA LYS A 115 21.42 -3.52 9.71
C LYS A 115 20.14 -4.34 9.54
N ASN A 116 19.11 -3.81 8.87
CA ASN A 116 17.89 -4.58 8.58
C ASN A 116 17.80 -5.05 7.12
N SER A 117 18.72 -4.62 6.26
CA SER A 117 18.75 -5.04 4.86
C SER A 117 19.01 -6.54 4.73
N GLU A 118 19.78 -7.14 5.65
CA GLU A 118 20.09 -8.57 5.67
C GLU A 118 18.90 -9.44 6.15
N HIS A 119 18.22 -9.06 7.25
CA HIS A 119 17.05 -9.80 7.74
C HIS A 119 15.88 -9.76 6.73
N LEU A 120 15.67 -8.60 6.10
CA LEU A 120 14.67 -8.44 5.06
C LEU A 120 15.10 -9.09 3.74
N ALA A 121 16.40 -9.16 3.41
CA ALA A 121 16.89 -9.92 2.24
C ALA A 121 16.63 -11.43 2.39
N GLN A 122 16.71 -11.94 3.61
CA GLN A 122 16.37 -13.33 3.94
C GLN A 122 14.86 -13.58 3.77
N GLU A 123 14.01 -12.69 4.30
CA GLU A 123 12.56 -12.73 4.05
C GLU A 123 12.21 -12.48 2.58
N GLN A 124 12.96 -11.66 1.84
CA GLN A 124 12.78 -11.42 0.41
C GLN A 124 13.19 -12.62 -0.44
N GLY A 125 14.20 -13.38 -0.05
CA GLY A 125 14.55 -14.65 -0.67
C GLY A 125 13.40 -15.64 -0.52
N GLU A 126 12.80 -15.72 0.67
CA GLU A 126 11.64 -16.55 0.94
C GLU A 126 10.37 -16.06 0.22
N VAL A 127 10.09 -14.75 0.20
CA VAL A 127 8.94 -14.14 -0.47
C VAL A 127 9.08 -14.16 -2.00
N GLY A 128 10.30 -14.00 -2.52
CA GLY A 128 10.65 -14.18 -3.92
C GLY A 128 10.44 -15.63 -4.36
N HIS A 129 10.91 -16.60 -3.56
CA HIS A 129 10.59 -18.02 -3.75
C HIS A 129 9.09 -18.32 -3.64
N LEU A 130 8.36 -17.60 -2.77
CA LEU A 130 6.91 -17.73 -2.63
C LEU A 130 6.19 -17.22 -3.88
N HIS A 131 6.60 -16.06 -4.41
CA HIS A 131 6.08 -15.50 -5.67
C HIS A 131 6.35 -16.43 -6.87
N ASP A 132 7.54 -17.05 -6.93
CA ASP A 132 7.90 -17.98 -7.99
C ASP A 132 7.14 -19.32 -7.89
N LYS A 133 6.98 -19.87 -6.68
CA LYS A 133 6.15 -21.07 -6.43
C LYS A 133 4.67 -20.83 -6.74
N ILE A 134 4.15 -19.65 -6.41
CA ILE A 134 2.75 -19.28 -6.66
C ILE A 134 2.51 -19.05 -8.16
N SER A 135 3.47 -18.48 -8.88
CA SER A 135 3.36 -18.29 -10.35
C SER A 135 3.43 -19.61 -11.12
N ARG A 136 4.22 -20.59 -10.66
CA ARG A 136 4.32 -21.91 -11.31
C ARG A 136 3.14 -22.85 -11.04
N ARG A 137 2.40 -22.70 -9.92
CA ARG A 137 1.23 -23.54 -9.59
C ARG A 137 -0.09 -23.11 -10.25
N GLY A 138 -0.12 -21.99 -10.98
CA GLY A 138 -1.31 -21.48 -11.66
C GLY A 138 -1.28 -21.62 -13.19
N GLY A 139 -0.36 -22.42 -13.73
CA GLY A 139 -0.18 -22.66 -15.17
C GLY A 139 -0.26 -24.14 -15.52
N GLY A 140 -1.34 -24.79 -15.09
CA GLY A 140 -1.72 -26.16 -15.46
C GLY A 140 -3.23 -26.23 -15.61
#